data_AF-A0A453QI27-F1
#
_entry.id   AF-A0A453QI27-F1
#
_cell.length_a   1.000
_cell.length_b   1.000
_cell.length_c   1.000
_cell.angle_alpha   90.00
_cell.angle_beta   90.00
_cell.angle_gamma   90.00
#
_symmetry.space_group_name_H-M   'P 1'
#
loop_
_entity.id
_entity.type
_entity.pdbx_description
1 polymer ?
#
loop_
_entity_poly.entity_id
_entity_poly.type
_entity_poly.pdbx_seq_one_letter_code
_entity_poly.pdbx_strand_id
1 'polypeptide(L)'
;MRRCLLCTKEVFDNKAKRTKDHFSTLYWSYDASKRGFLKACRPIIFLDGCHIKTRYKGNLLIAVGIDPNDCIFPIAFGLCEVESTHSWEWFLTS
;
A
#
# COMPACT_ATOMS: atom_id res chain seq x y z
N MET A 1 4.21 -3.72 -20.20
CA MET A 1 4.42 -3.90 -18.74
C MET A 1 5.06 -2.63 -18.20
N ARG A 2 4.29 -1.73 -17.56
CA ARG A 2 4.86 -0.51 -16.96
C ARG A 2 5.56 -0.89 -15.67
N ARG A 3 6.88 -0.74 -15.60
CA ARG A 3 7.66 -0.93 -14.37
C ARG A 3 7.14 0.06 -13.31
N CYS A 4 6.62 -0.45 -12.19
CA CYS A 4 6.53 0.34 -10.97
C CYS A 4 7.96 0.50 -10.46
N LEU A 5 8.49 1.71 -10.51
CA LEU A 5 9.77 2.04 -9.90
C LEU A 5 9.53 2.19 -8.39
N LEU A 6 10.05 1.26 -7.59
CA LEU A 6 10.18 1.49 -6.14
C LEU A 6 11.23 2.61 -5.97
N CYS A 7 10.80 3.77 -5.46
CA CYS A 7 11.72 4.82 -5.06
C CYS A 7 12.28 4.46 -3.68
N THR A 8 13.59 4.25 -3.62
CA THR A 8 14.32 4.05 -2.36
C THR A 8 14.94 5.38 -1.95
N LYS A 9 14.89 5.70 -0.66
CA LYS A 9 15.63 6.82 -0.08
C LYS A 9 16.87 6.27 0.61
N GLU A 10 17.99 6.96 0.49
CA GLU A 10 19.18 6.62 1.26
C GLU A 10 18.98 7.06 2.72
N VAL A 11 19.20 6.14 3.67
CA VAL A 11 19.13 6.40 5.10
C VAL A 11 20.43 5.98 5.75
N PHE A 12 20.99 6.84 6.60
CA PHE A 12 22.20 6.53 7.36
C PHE A 12 21.84 5.68 8.59
N ASP A 13 22.32 4.44 8.60
CA ASP A 13 22.15 3.53 9.74
C ASP A 13 23.24 3.82 10.78
N ASN A 14 22.85 4.50 11.87
CA ASN A 14 23.75 4.85 12.98
C ASN A 14 24.35 3.62 13.69
N LYS A 15 23.66 2.47 13.69
CA LYS A 15 24.18 1.25 14.31
C LYS A 15 25.24 0.59 13.45
N ALA A 16 25.01 0.56 12.13
CA ALA A 16 25.94 -0.06 11.18
C ALA A 16 27.01 0.89 10.63
N LYS A 17 26.94 2.19 10.96
CA LYS A 17 27.77 3.28 10.41
C LYS A 17 27.86 3.22 8.87
N ARG A 18 26.75 2.93 8.21
CA ARG A 18 26.68 2.79 6.74
C ARG A 18 25.39 3.39 6.20
N THR A 19 25.47 3.95 5.01
CA THR A 19 24.29 4.33 4.22
C THR A 19 23.65 3.07 3.66
N LYS A 20 22.34 2.91 3.87
CA LYS A 20 21.54 1.83 3.28
C LYS A 20 20.39 2.44 2.51
N ASP A 21 20.07 1.83 1.39
CA ASP A 21 18.79 2.09 0.73
C ASP A 21 17.65 1.67 1.66
N HIS A 22 16.68 2.54 1.82
CA HIS A 22 15.46 2.32 2.58
C HIS A 22 14.25 2.52 1.67
N PHE A 23 13.27 1.65 1.80
CA PHE A 23 11.99 1.86 1.15
C PHE A 23 11.19 2.86 1.98
N SER A 24 10.74 3.98 1.41
CA SER A 24 9.99 5.01 2.15
C SER A 24 8.51 4.61 2.27
N THR A 25 7.69 5.03 1.31
CA THR A 25 6.28 4.63 1.21
C THR A 25 5.89 4.69 -0.27
N LEU A 26 4.89 3.90 -0.68
CA LEU A 26 4.34 3.94 -2.03
C LEU A 26 2.84 3.72 -1.96
N TYR A 27 2.05 4.68 -2.42
CA TYR A 27 0.62 4.51 -2.58
C TYR A 27 0.28 4.44 -4.07
N TRP A 28 -0.64 3.55 -4.43
CA TRP A 28 -1.24 3.57 -5.75
C TRP A 28 -2.66 3.02 -5.74
N SER A 29 -3.44 3.49 -6.70
CA SER A 29 -4.79 3.02 -6.96
C SER A 29 -5.10 3.23 -8.43
N TYR A 30 -5.90 2.34 -9.01
CA TYR A 30 -6.38 2.50 -10.37
C TYR A 30 -7.63 3.37 -10.35
N ASP A 31 -7.63 4.42 -11.17
CA ASP A 31 -8.81 5.27 -11.35
C ASP A 31 -10.05 4.45 -11.77
N ALA A 32 -9.85 3.42 -12.60
CA ALA A 32 -10.90 2.46 -12.94
C ALA A 32 -11.43 1.69 -11.71
N SER A 33 -10.57 1.31 -10.77
CA SER A 33 -10.99 0.69 -9.50
C SER A 33 -11.81 1.65 -8.65
N LYS A 34 -11.34 2.89 -8.46
CA LYS A 34 -12.09 3.90 -7.68
C LYS A 34 -13.49 4.12 -8.27
N ARG A 35 -13.58 4.30 -9.60
CA ARG A 35 -14.86 4.46 -10.29
C ARG A 35 -15.72 3.20 -10.27
N GLY A 36 -15.12 2.01 -10.39
CA GLY A 36 -15.83 0.73 -10.33
C GLY A 36 -16.46 0.49 -8.97
N PHE A 37 -15.72 0.79 -7.89
CA PHE A 37 -16.24 0.72 -6.53
C PHE A 37 -17.46 1.62 -6.35
N LEU A 38 -17.34 2.91 -6.68
CA LEU A 38 -18.43 3.89 -6.52
C LEU A 38 -19.68 3.57 -7.35
N LYS A 39 -19.52 2.88 -8.49
CA LYS A 39 -20.63 2.60 -9.41
C LYS A 39 -21.39 1.33 -9.09
N ALA A 40 -20.70 0.30 -8.59
CA ALA A 40 -21.27 -1.05 -8.55
C ALA A 40 -20.98 -1.83 -7.27
N CYS A 41 -19.91 -1.53 -6.53
CA CYS A 41 -19.60 -2.29 -5.32
C CYS A 41 -20.54 -1.96 -4.17
N ARG A 42 -20.67 -2.90 -3.24
CA ARG A 42 -21.36 -2.68 -1.96
C ARG A 42 -20.65 -1.55 -1.19
N PRO A 43 -21.37 -0.70 -0.43
CA PRO A 43 -20.79 0.44 0.29
C PRO A 43 -20.07 -0.01 1.59
N ILE A 44 -19.14 -0.95 1.45
CA ILE A 44 -18.35 -1.54 2.52
C ILE A 44 -16.91 -1.64 2.04
N ILE A 45 -15.98 -1.17 2.88
CA ILE A 45 -14.55 -1.23 2.62
C ILE A 45 -13.92 -2.11 3.71
N PHE A 46 -13.11 -3.06 3.27
CA PHE A 46 -12.27 -3.89 4.12
C PHE A 46 -10.82 -3.43 3.98
N LEU A 47 -10.12 -3.38 5.10
CA LEU A 47 -8.72 -2.98 5.20
C LEU A 47 -7.93 -4.17 5.74
N ASP A 48 -6.79 -4.45 5.13
CA ASP A 48 -5.87 -5.48 5.60
C ASP A 48 -4.41 -5.08 5.36
N GLY A 49 -3.52 -5.55 6.23
CA GLY A 49 -2.09 -5.32 6.20
C GLY A 49 -1.33 -6.64 6.19
N CYS A 50 -0.37 -6.82 5.27
CA CYS A 50 0.46 -8.02 5.25
C CYS A 50 1.96 -7.73 5.14
N HIS A 51 2.76 -8.50 5.87
CA HIS A 51 4.21 -8.40 5.83
C HIS A 51 4.77 -8.89 4.49
N ILE A 52 5.67 -8.12 3.89
CA ILE A 52 6.28 -8.46 2.61
C ILE A 52 7.71 -8.94 2.83
N LYS A 53 8.03 -10.06 2.17
CA LYS A 53 9.40 -10.60 2.12
C LYS A 53 10.21 -9.95 1.00
N THR A 54 10.50 -8.66 1.11
CA THR A 54 11.46 -7.98 0.21
C THR A 54 12.81 -7.76 0.89
N ARG A 55 13.84 -7.35 0.12
CA ARG A 55 15.14 -6.94 0.67
C ARG A 55 15.04 -5.79 1.68
N TYR A 56 13.97 -5.00 1.59
CA TYR A 56 13.72 -3.82 2.42
C TYR A 56 12.75 -4.08 3.57
N LYS A 57 12.16 -5.29 3.64
CA LYS A 57 11.01 -5.58 4.51
C LYS A 57 9.88 -4.57 4.24
N GLY A 58 8.89 -4.50 5.11
CA GLY A 58 7.75 -3.58 4.99
C GLY A 58 6.41 -4.30 4.99
N ASN A 59 5.35 -3.50 4.96
CA ASN A 59 3.96 -3.93 5.03
C ASN A 59 3.20 -3.41 3.82
N LEU A 60 2.40 -4.30 3.21
CA LEU A 60 1.44 -3.97 2.18
C LEU A 60 0.09 -3.75 2.84
N LEU A 61 -0.40 -2.52 2.81
CA LEU A 61 -1.74 -2.12 3.19
C LEU A 61 -2.63 -2.19 1.95
N ILE A 62 -3.82 -2.77 2.09
CA ILE A 62 -4.77 -2.92 0.98
C ILE A 62 -6.15 -2.47 1.46
N ALA A 63 -6.83 -1.70 0.61
CA ALA A 63 -8.26 -1.44 0.72
C ALA A 63 -8.99 -2.21 -0.38
N VAL A 64 -9.99 -3.01 0.01
CA VAL A 64 -10.84 -3.77 -0.91
C VAL A 64 -12.31 -3.51 -0.62
N GLY A 65 -13.14 -3.60 -1.66
CA GLY A 65 -14.59 -3.66 -1.55
C GLY A 65 -15.11 -5.04 -1.92
N ILE A 66 -16.43 -5.18 -1.97
CA ILE A 66 -17.12 -6.37 -2.47
C ILE A 66 -18.00 -5.97 -3.64
N ASP A 67 -17.81 -6.62 -4.78
CA ASP A 67 -18.61 -6.36 -5.97
C ASP A 67 -20.01 -7.03 -5.89
N PRO A 68 -20.92 -6.79 -6.86
CA PRO A 68 -22.24 -7.44 -6.89
C PRO A 68 -22.21 -8.96 -7.01
N ASN A 69 -21.07 -9.55 -7.37
CA ASN A 69 -20.86 -10.98 -7.51
C ASN A 69 -20.15 -11.57 -6.28
N ASP A 70 -20.15 -10.86 -5.15
CA ASP A 70 -19.54 -11.25 -3.89
C ASP A 70 -18.03 -11.56 -4.01
N CYS A 71 -17.37 -10.96 -5.00
CA CYS A 71 -15.94 -11.07 -5.21
C CYS A 71 -15.19 -9.90 -4.57
N ILE A 72 -13.97 -10.18 -4.13
CA ILE A 72 -13.05 -9.16 -3.58
C ILE A 72 -12.65 -8.21 -4.71
N PHE A 73 -12.91 -6.92 -4.51
CA PHE A 73 -12.64 -5.87 -5.47
C PHE A 73 -11.54 -4.93 -4.97
N PRO A 74 -10.33 -4.92 -5.56
CA PRO A 74 -9.23 -4.08 -5.08
C PRO A 74 -9.44 -2.60 -5.38
N ILE A 75 -9.31 -1.75 -4.37
CA ILE A 75 -9.52 -0.29 -4.47
C ILE A 75 -8.18 0.44 -4.46
N ALA A 76 -7.36 0.24 -3.44
CA ALA A 76 -6.09 0.94 -3.25
C ALA A 76 -5.06 0.08 -2.54
N PHE A 77 -3.78 0.42 -2.74
CA PHE A 77 -2.64 -0.28 -2.18
C PHE A 77 -1.63 0.73 -1.62
N GLY A 78 -1.03 0.38 -0.49
CA GLY A 78 -0.01 1.17 0.18
C GLY A 78 1.13 0.27 0.62
N LEU A 79 2.36 0.64 0.33
CA LEU A 79 3.54 0.04 0.90
C LEU A 79 4.08 0.99 1.97
N CYS A 80 4.31 0.48 3.17
CA CYS A 80 4.94 1.23 4.26
C CYS A 80 6.05 0.41 4.93
N GLU A 81 6.95 1.09 5.63
CA GLU A 81 8.03 0.44 6.38
C GLU A 81 7.51 -0.37 7.57
N VAL A 82 6.58 0.22 8.31
CA VAL A 82 6.02 -0.31 9.55
C VAL A 82 4.52 -0.09 9.55
N GLU A 83 3.78 -1.15 9.87
CA GLU A 83 2.35 -1.06 10.09
C GLU A 83 2.10 -0.37 11.44
N SER A 84 1.65 0.88 11.35
CA SER A 84 1.42 1.77 12.48
C SER A 84 0.17 2.61 12.23
N THR A 85 -0.38 3.22 13.28
CA THR A 85 -1.51 4.16 13.14
C THR A 85 -1.20 5.28 12.13
N HIS A 86 0.02 5.80 12.14
CA HIS A 86 0.45 6.85 11.22
C HIS A 86 0.49 6.37 9.76
N SER A 87 0.96 5.13 9.51
CA SER A 87 0.96 4.60 8.14
C SER A 87 -0.46 4.33 7.62
N TRP A 88 -1.37 3.92 8.50
CA TRP A 88 -2.78 3.72 8.15
C TRP A 88 -3.48 5.06 7.87
N GLU A 89 -3.24 6.08 8.68
CA GLU A 89 -3.77 7.44 8.46
C GLU A 89 -3.26 8.01 7.13
N TRP A 90 -1.95 7.89 6.86
CA TRP A 90 -1.37 8.27 5.57
C TRP A 90 -2.02 7.52 4.40
N PHE A 91 -2.20 6.19 4.52
CA PHE A 91 -2.81 5.38 3.47
C PHE A 91 -4.26 5.78 3.16
N LEU A 92 -5.06 6.08 4.19
CA LEU A 92 -6.48 6.44 4.05
C LEU A 92 -6.68 7.88 3.57
N THR A 93 -5.69 8.76 3.75
CA THR A 93 -5.73 10.17 3.32
C THR A 93 -5.06 10.41 1.95
N SER A 94 -4.46 9.38 1.36
CA SER A 94 -3.74 9.42 0.07
C SER A 94 -4.63 9.28 -1.18
#